data_AF-A0A970N336-F1
#
_entry.id   AF-A0A970N336-F1
#
_cell.length_a   1.000
_cell.length_b   1.000
_cell.length_c   1.000
_cell.angle_alpha   90.00
_cell.angle_beta   90.00
_cell.angle_gamma   90.00
#
_symmetry.space_group_name_H-M   'P 1'
#
loop_
_entity.id
_entity.type
_entity.pdbx_description
1 polymer ?
#
loop_
_entity_poly.entity_id
_entity_poly.type
_entity_poly.pdbx_seq_one_letter_code
_entity_poly.pdbx_strand_id
1 'polypeptide(L)' 'QCTFLNQGGAAELFTIDALSGDINISNSRFWMQRPDIRLGKSVTTAVISGNRFKGSKQITNESDGDVQEGLNVIAK' A
#
# COMPACT_ATOMS: atom_id res chain seq x y z
N GLN A 1 11.29 3.97 -1.94
CA GLN A 1 11.61 2.67 -1.33
C GLN A 1 11.72 2.83 0.18
N CYS A 2 10.87 2.12 0.92
CA CYS A 2 10.85 2.11 2.39
C CYS A 2 10.67 0.68 2.94
N THR A 3 11.00 0.46 4.21
CA THR A 3 10.61 -0.75 4.95
C THR A 3 9.69 -0.38 6.10
N PHE A 4 8.49 -0.95 6.11
CA PHE A 4 7.49 -0.78 7.15
C PHE A 4 7.47 -2.03 8.04
N LEU A 5 8.05 -1.91 9.23
CA LEU A 5 8.22 -2.97 10.22
C LEU A 5 8.07 -2.38 11.63
N ASN A 6 7.44 -3.12 12.55
CA ASN A 6 7.30 -2.77 13.97
C ASN A 6 6.74 -1.36 14.24
N GLN A 7 5.88 -0.85 13.37
CA GLN A 7 5.17 0.41 13.57
C GLN A 7 4.18 0.28 14.75
N GLY A 8 4.05 1.33 15.56
CA GLY A 8 2.99 1.42 16.58
C GLY A 8 1.59 1.60 15.98
N GLY A 9 0.61 1.90 16.84
CA GLY A 9 -0.77 2.19 16.44
C GLY A 9 -1.70 0.97 16.43
N ALA A 10 -2.99 1.22 16.21
CA ALA A 10 -4.02 0.18 16.16
C ALA A 10 -3.84 -0.73 14.95
N ALA A 11 -4.25 -2.00 15.08
CA ALA A 11 -4.05 -3.02 14.06
C ALA A 11 -4.90 -2.79 12.80
N GLU A 12 -5.96 -2.01 12.92
CA GLU A 12 -6.90 -1.69 11.83
C GLU A 12 -6.43 -0.52 10.95
N LEU A 13 -5.38 0.20 11.36
CA LEU A 13 -4.87 1.33 10.58
C LEU A 13 -4.02 0.86 9.41
N PHE A 14 -4.23 1.46 8.24
CA PHE A 14 -3.40 1.24 7.06
C PHE A 14 -1.97 1.73 7.28
N THR A 15 -0.98 0.98 6.81
CA THR A 15 0.43 1.43 6.81
C THR A 15 0.63 2.67 5.94
N ILE A 16 -0.06 2.76 4.80
CA ILE A 16 -0.17 3.98 3.99
C ILE A 16 -1.66 4.27 3.76
N ASP A 17 -2.13 5.45 4.16
CA ASP A 17 -3.46 5.96 3.85
C ASP A 17 -3.34 7.21 2.95
N ALA A 18 -3.43 7.00 1.64
CA ALA A 18 -3.32 8.06 0.64
C ALA A 18 -4.70 8.64 0.35
N LEU A 19 -4.97 9.87 0.81
CA LEU A 19 -6.32 10.44 0.76
C LEU A 19 -6.68 11.06 -0.61
N SER A 20 -5.71 11.70 -1.27
CA SER A 20 -5.92 12.40 -2.54
C SER A 20 -4.62 12.63 -3.32
N GLY A 21 -4.74 13.04 -4.59
CA GLY A 21 -3.62 13.42 -5.45
C GLY A 21 -2.93 12.23 -6.10
N ASP A 22 -1.63 12.37 -6.38
CA ASP A 22 -0.84 11.35 -7.08
C ASP A 22 0.13 10.65 -6.13
N ILE A 23 0.26 9.32 -6.25
CA ILE A 23 1.16 8.56 -5.38
C ILE A 23 1.92 7.44 -6.10
N ASN A 24 3.22 7.32 -5.81
CA ASN A 24 4.06 6.21 -6.26
C ASN A 24 4.59 5.43 -5.06
N ILE A 25 4.12 4.20 -4.90
CA ILE A 25 4.56 3.26 -3.86
C ILE A 25 5.36 2.17 -4.56
N SER A 26 6.69 2.35 -4.61
CA SER A 26 7.56 1.42 -5.31
C SER A 26 8.68 0.83 -4.46
N ASN A 27 9.01 -0.43 -4.76
CA ASN A 27 10.16 -1.16 -4.23
C ASN A 27 10.23 -1.24 -2.69
N SER A 28 9.08 -1.19 -2.02
CA SER A 28 8.98 -1.11 -0.56
C SER A 28 8.61 -2.46 0.07
N ARG A 29 8.81 -2.58 1.38
CA ARG A 29 8.54 -3.80 2.14
C ARG A 29 7.49 -3.54 3.22
N PHE A 30 6.41 -4.31 3.19
CA PHE A 30 5.33 -4.29 4.18
C PHE A 30 5.40 -5.59 4.99
N TRP A 31 5.84 -5.50 6.25
CA TRP A 31 6.19 -6.68 7.06
C TRP A 31 5.38 -6.82 8.35
N MET A 32 4.18 -6.26 8.36
CA MET A 32 3.29 -6.21 9.51
C MET A 32 1.96 -6.91 9.22
N GLN A 33 1.34 -7.50 10.24
CA GLN A 33 -0.02 -8.05 10.13
C GLN A 33 -1.05 -6.95 10.37
N ARG A 34 -1.25 -6.09 9.35
CA ARG A 34 -2.26 -5.02 9.32
C ARG A 34 -2.55 -4.65 7.86
N PRO A 35 -3.62 -3.89 7.57
CA PRO A 35 -3.87 -3.39 6.22
C PRO A 35 -2.68 -2.58 5.68
N ASP A 36 -2.27 -2.83 4.43
CA ASP A 36 -1.01 -2.28 3.91
C ASP A 36 -1.19 -0.88 3.32
N ILE A 37 -2.11 -0.75 2.36
CA ILE A 37 -2.29 0.48 1.57
C ILE A 37 -3.78 0.76 1.40
N ARG A 38 -4.20 1.99 1.65
CA ARG A 38 -5.47 2.53 1.19
C ARG A 38 -5.23 3.67 0.19
N LEU A 39 -5.95 3.64 -0.92
CA LEU A 39 -6.09 4.75 -1.86
C LEU A 39 -7.51 5.31 -1.70
N GLY A 40 -7.63 6.56 -1.29
CA GLY A 40 -8.91 7.25 -1.17
C GLY A 40 -9.46 7.66 -2.54
N LYS A 41 -10.77 7.95 -2.58
CA LYS A 41 -11.50 8.33 -3.81
C LYS A 41 -10.85 9.44 -4.62
N SER A 42 -10.27 10.43 -3.95
CA SER A 42 -9.68 11.60 -4.58
C SER A 42 -8.22 11.38 -5.03
N VAL A 43 -7.69 10.16 -4.95
CA VAL A 43 -6.41 9.81 -5.58
C VAL A 43 -6.62 9.78 -7.09
N THR A 44 -5.87 10.60 -7.82
CA THR A 44 -6.02 10.80 -9.27
C THR A 44 -5.17 9.82 -10.07
N THR A 45 -3.94 9.56 -9.62
CA THR A 45 -3.08 8.53 -10.18
C THR A 45 -2.32 7.77 -9.10
N ALA A 46 -2.12 6.46 -9.29
CA ALA A 46 -1.26 5.70 -8.42
C ALA A 46 -0.46 4.62 -9.17
N VAL A 47 0.81 4.45 -8.78
CA VAL A 47 1.62 3.29 -9.18
C VAL A 47 2.04 2.54 -7.92
N ILE A 48 1.60 1.29 -7.79
CA ILE A 48 1.99 0.39 -6.69
C ILE A 48 2.76 -0.78 -7.29
N SER A 49 4.09 -0.73 -7.26
CA SER A 49 4.90 -1.74 -7.95
C SER A 49 6.19 -2.18 -7.26
N GLY A 50 6.60 -3.43 -7.49
CA GLY A 50 7.86 -3.95 -6.95
C GLY A 50 7.86 -4.14 -5.42
N ASN A 51 6.70 -4.08 -4.77
CA ASN A 51 6.61 -4.17 -3.32
C ASN A 51 6.58 -5.63 -2.83
N ARG A 52 7.05 -5.84 -1.60
CA ARG A 52 7.06 -7.15 -0.93
C ARG A 52 6.16 -7.09 0.30
N PHE A 53 5.15 -7.97 0.34
CA PHE A 53 4.18 -8.06 1.42
C PHE A 53 4.38 -9.35 2.22
N LYS A 54 4.19 -9.32 3.54
CA LYS A 54 4.32 -10.51 4.41
C LYS A 54 2.96 -11.18 4.60
N GLY A 55 2.83 -12.44 4.17
CA GLY A 55 1.64 -13.26 4.38
C GLY A 55 0.45 -12.89 3.46
N SER A 56 0.10 -11.60 3.36
CA SER A 56 -0.98 -11.12 2.50
C SER A 56 -0.64 -9.77 1.87
N LYS A 57 -1.20 -9.48 0.69
CA LYS A 57 -1.24 -8.14 0.09
C LYS A 57 -2.61 -7.52 0.34
N GLN A 58 -2.72 -6.59 1.29
CA GLN A 58 -3.96 -5.91 1.66
C GLN A 58 -3.96 -4.48 1.14
N ILE A 59 -4.43 -4.30 -0.10
CA ILE A 59 -4.59 -2.99 -0.74
C ILE A 59 -6.08 -2.71 -0.89
N THR A 60 -6.55 -1.60 -0.31
CA THR A 60 -7.90 -1.08 -0.49
C THR A 60 -7.84 0.08 -1.48
N ASN A 61 -8.35 -0.13 -2.69
CA ASN A 61 -8.42 0.91 -3.70
C ASN A 61 -9.84 1.47 -3.80
N GLU A 62 -10.05 2.69 -3.30
CA GLU A 62 -11.30 3.46 -3.44
C GLU A 62 -11.17 4.54 -4.52
N SER A 63 -10.00 4.70 -5.15
CA SER A 63 -9.72 5.74 -6.15
C SER A 63 -10.65 5.62 -7.36
N ASP A 64 -11.15 6.76 -7.83
CA ASP A 64 -11.84 6.88 -9.12
C ASP A 64 -10.86 7.20 -10.28
N GLY A 65 -9.56 7.25 -9.99
CA GLY A 65 -8.48 7.62 -10.91
C GLY A 65 -7.77 6.43 -11.57
N ASP A 66 -6.63 6.69 -12.21
CA ASP A 66 -5.84 5.66 -12.89
C ASP A 66 -4.83 5.02 -11.91
N VAL A 67 -5.05 3.75 -11.60
CA VAL A 67 -4.24 2.99 -10.64
C VAL A 67 -3.60 1.79 -11.34
N GLN A 68 -2.27 1.76 -11.30
CA GLN A 68 -1.46 0.66 -11.83
C GLN A 68 -0.83 -0.14 -10.70
N GLU A 69 -1.27 -1.39 -10.54
CA GLU A 69 -0.71 -2.34 -9.59
C GLU A 69 0.00 -3.48 -10.32
N GLY A 70 1.29 -3.66 -10.09
CA GLY A 70 2.04 -4.69 -10.80
C GLY A 70 3.34 -5.08 -10.14
N LEU A 71 3.87 -6.27 -10.45
CA LEU A 71 5.19 -6.72 -9.99
C LEU A 71 5.35 -6.75 -8.45
N ASN A 72 4.24 -6.87 -7.73
CA ASN A 72 4.22 -7.03 -6.28
C ASN A 72 4.28 -8.52 -5.90
N VAL A 73 4.94 -8.86 -4.80
CA VAL A 73 5.07 -10.25 -4.33
C VAL A 73 4.61 -10.41 -2.89
N ILE A 74 3.95 -11.53 -2.61
CA ILE A 74 3.62 -11.98 -1.26
C ILE A 74 4.68 -12.99 -0.83
N ALA A 75 5.47 -12.64 0.19
CA ALA A 75 6.37 -13.58 0.84
C ALA A 75 5.56 -14.44 1.83
N LYS A 76 5.62 -15.76 1.64
CA LYS A 76 5.01 -16.76 2.51
C LYS A 76 5.81 -16.92 3.80
#